data_AF-A0A7J9Q6Z0-F1
#
_entry.id   AF-A0A7J9Q6Z0-F1
#
_cell.length_a   1.000
_cell.length_b   1.000
_cell.length_c   1.000
_cell.angle_alpha   90.00
_cell.angle_beta   90.00
_cell.angle_gamma   90.00
#
_symmetry.space_group_name_H-M   'P 1'
#
loop_
_entity.id
_entity.type
_entity.pdbx_description
1 polymer ?
#
loop_
_entity_poly.entity_id
_entity_poly.type
_entity_poly.pdbx_seq_one_letter_code
_entity_poly.pdbx_strand_id
1 'polypeptide(L)'
;MIKLNFGFLIALLLLSPLVSAFGVTAPYWDGNPLIMYPGQTKDFALILQNMVGNEDMVLKAELVSGAEIAALVDEKLEYLVPLGRKDIEVNLRVEIPEDAPLDKEYTIGVSFKQILEDEGKMVQMAGEVGKNIPVIVKSESEVLPEEEETPTPEEERGFPTAMVVLLLVIIVILGYVILKKKK
;
A
#
# COMPACT_ATOMS: atom_id res chain seq x y z
N MET A 1 14.07 33.32 -24.70
CA MET A 1 13.71 31.95 -25.12
C MET A 1 14.81 31.01 -24.68
N ILE A 2 14.53 30.12 -23.72
CA ILE A 2 15.49 29.08 -23.28
C ILE A 2 15.48 27.97 -24.34
N LYS A 3 16.61 27.73 -25.01
CA LYS A 3 16.77 26.58 -25.92
C LYS A 3 16.97 25.34 -25.08
N LEU A 4 15.90 24.58 -24.85
CA LEU A 4 15.95 23.33 -24.11
C LEU A 4 16.81 22.32 -24.90
N ASN A 5 17.99 21.99 -24.39
CA ASN A 5 18.94 21.13 -25.09
C ASN A 5 18.48 19.67 -24.97
N PHE A 6 18.36 18.97 -26.09
CA PHE A 6 17.88 17.58 -26.13
C PHE A 6 18.75 16.63 -25.28
N GLY A 7 20.07 16.88 -25.23
CA GLY A 7 20.97 16.13 -24.36
C GLY A 7 20.71 16.37 -22.87
N PHE A 8 20.23 17.55 -22.50
CA PHE A 8 19.85 17.87 -21.12
C PHE A 8 18.56 17.13 -20.71
N LEU A 9 17.58 17.00 -21.60
CA LEU A 9 16.38 16.19 -21.37
C LEU A 9 16.71 14.70 -21.16
N ILE A 10 17.60 14.13 -21.99
CA ILE A 10 18.03 12.74 -21.83
C ILE A 10 18.81 12.56 -20.52
N ALA A 11 19.71 13.49 -20.19
CA ALA A 11 20.43 13.46 -18.92
C ALA A 11 19.47 13.53 -17.72
N LEU A 12 18.42 14.36 -17.79
CA LEU A 12 17.39 14.45 -16.75
C LEU A 12 16.61 13.13 -16.61
N LEU A 13 16.32 12.46 -17.72
CA LEU A 13 15.63 11.17 -17.73
C LEU A 13 16.50 10.05 -17.15
N LEU A 14 17.81 10.05 -17.43
CA LEU A 14 18.76 9.09 -16.87
C LEU A 14 19.04 9.29 -15.37
N LEU A 15 18.67 10.45 -14.83
CA LEU A 15 18.74 10.77 -13.41
C LEU A 15 17.43 10.46 -12.67
N SER A 16 16.45 9.81 -13.30
CA SER A 16 15.23 9.43 -12.60
C SER A 16 15.57 8.44 -11.48
N PRO A 17 15.22 8.73 -10.22
CA PRO A 17 15.48 7.81 -9.13
C PRO A 17 14.75 6.48 -9.38
N LEU A 18 15.39 5.36 -9.04
CA LEU A 18 14.69 4.09 -8.92
C LEU A 18 13.66 4.24 -7.80
N VAL A 19 12.39 4.15 -8.14
CA VAL A 19 11.30 4.19 -7.16
C VAL A 19 11.13 2.78 -6.62
N SER A 20 11.47 2.58 -5.34
CA SER A 20 11.04 1.42 -4.57
C SER A 20 9.61 1.68 -4.09
N ALA A 21 8.71 0.70 -4.25
CA ALA A 21 7.35 0.80 -3.77
C ALA A 21 6.84 -0.55 -3.27
N PHE A 22 6.17 -0.52 -2.13
CA PHE A 22 5.49 -1.66 -1.56
C PHE A 22 4.04 -1.33 -1.26
N GLY A 23 3.21 -2.35 -1.16
CA GLY A 23 1.81 -2.23 -0.85
C GLY A 23 1.47 -2.93 0.45
N VAL A 24 0.37 -2.46 1.04
CA VAL A 24 -0.27 -3.07 2.18
C VAL A 24 -1.75 -3.18 1.87
N THR A 25 -2.32 -4.35 2.11
CA THR A 25 -3.76 -4.62 1.95
C THR A 25 -4.33 -4.94 3.32
N ALA A 26 -5.49 -4.37 3.62
CA ALA A 26 -6.24 -4.62 4.84
C ALA A 26 -7.63 -5.15 4.47
N PRO A 27 -8.16 -6.18 5.18
CA PRO A 27 -9.51 -6.67 4.94
C PRO A 27 -10.59 -5.68 5.35
N TYR A 28 -10.24 -4.69 6.19
CA TYR A 28 -11.13 -3.67 6.71
C TYR A 28 -10.62 -2.26 6.35
N TRP A 29 -11.53 -1.34 6.02
CA TRP A 29 -11.27 0.05 5.62
C TRP A 29 -12.51 0.93 5.85
N ASP A 30 -12.44 2.22 5.55
CA ASP A 30 -13.53 3.19 5.80
C ASP A 30 -14.91 2.80 5.23
N GLY A 31 -14.94 2.03 4.13
CA GLY A 31 -16.17 1.52 3.51
C GLY A 31 -16.53 0.09 3.90
N ASN A 32 -15.67 -0.59 4.66
CA ASN A 32 -15.87 -1.93 5.19
C ASN A 32 -15.22 -2.01 6.58
N PRO A 33 -15.80 -1.37 7.61
CA PRO A 33 -15.21 -1.33 8.93
C PRO A 33 -15.27 -2.71 9.60
N LEU A 34 -14.37 -2.94 10.54
CA LEU A 34 -14.44 -4.12 11.39
C LEU A 34 -15.58 -3.94 12.41
N ILE A 35 -16.68 -4.66 12.22
CA ILE A 35 -17.79 -4.67 13.17
C ILE A 35 -17.52 -5.75 14.24
N MET A 36 -17.58 -5.35 15.52
CA MET A 36 -17.37 -6.23 16.66
C MET A 36 -18.36 -5.94 17.80
N TYR A 37 -18.58 -6.88 18.71
CA TYR A 37 -19.37 -6.66 19.93
C TYR A 37 -18.48 -6.58 21.18
N PRO A 38 -18.98 -6.00 22.30
CA PRO A 38 -18.22 -5.93 23.55
C PRO A 38 -17.74 -7.31 24.04
N GLY A 39 -16.47 -7.42 24.44
CA GLY A 39 -15.85 -8.68 24.85
C GLY A 39 -15.38 -9.57 23.70
N GLN A 40 -15.63 -9.20 22.44
CA GLN A 40 -15.19 -9.98 21.29
C GLN A 40 -13.69 -9.83 21.06
N THR A 41 -13.02 -10.96 20.80
CA THR A 41 -11.67 -11.00 20.23
C THR A 41 -11.74 -11.47 18.79
N LYS A 42 -11.01 -10.79 17.89
CA LYS A 42 -10.89 -11.19 16.48
C LYS A 42 -9.44 -11.05 16.01
N ASP A 43 -8.96 -12.10 15.37
CA ASP A 43 -7.66 -12.12 14.72
C ASP A 43 -7.86 -12.01 13.21
N PHE A 44 -7.04 -11.19 12.55
CA PHE A 44 -6.97 -11.12 11.09
C PHE A 44 -5.58 -10.67 10.63
N ALA A 45 -5.27 -10.88 9.36
CA ALA A 45 -3.99 -10.51 8.78
C ALA A 45 -4.10 -9.28 7.88
N LEU A 46 -3.08 -8.42 7.98
CA LEU A 46 -2.74 -7.47 6.93
C LEU A 46 -1.77 -8.15 5.96
N ILE A 47 -1.88 -7.83 4.67
CA ILE A 47 -1.06 -8.47 3.64
C ILE A 47 -0.08 -7.47 3.07
N LEU A 48 1.21 -7.78 3.18
CA LEU A 48 2.29 -7.01 2.56
C LEU A 48 2.57 -7.55 1.15
N GLN A 49 2.88 -6.63 0.24
CA GLN A 49 3.23 -6.94 -1.14
C GLN A 49 4.41 -6.11 -1.64
N ASN A 50 5.34 -6.77 -2.33
CA ASN A 50 6.46 -6.15 -3.02
C ASN A 50 6.37 -6.50 -4.51
N MET A 51 5.61 -5.71 -5.26
CA MET A 51 5.38 -5.92 -6.71
C MET A 51 6.24 -5.02 -7.59
N VAL A 52 6.94 -4.03 -7.01
CA VAL A 52 7.63 -2.97 -7.73
C VAL A 52 9.02 -2.77 -7.15
N GLY A 53 10.03 -2.78 -8.01
CA GLY A 53 11.42 -2.64 -7.62
C GLY A 53 12.26 -3.75 -8.24
N ASN A 54 13.44 -3.96 -7.66
CA ASN A 54 14.46 -4.88 -8.14
C ASN A 54 15.12 -5.69 -7.03
N GLU A 55 14.64 -5.57 -5.79
CA GLU A 55 15.23 -6.21 -4.62
C GLU A 55 14.16 -6.62 -3.61
N ASP A 56 14.54 -7.58 -2.77
CA ASP A 56 13.79 -7.93 -1.57
C ASP A 56 13.88 -6.77 -0.57
N MET A 57 12.89 -6.65 0.30
CA MET A 57 12.84 -5.58 1.29
C MET A 57 12.48 -6.12 2.66
N VAL A 58 12.96 -5.43 3.70
CA VAL A 58 12.56 -5.69 5.09
C VAL A 58 11.66 -4.54 5.53
N LEU A 59 10.44 -4.87 5.97
CA LEU A 59 9.48 -3.92 6.49
C LEU A 59 9.32 -4.13 7.99
N LYS A 60 9.34 -3.04 8.75
CA LYS A 60 9.02 -3.03 10.18
C LYS A 60 7.58 -2.59 10.40
N ALA A 61 6.78 -3.42 11.05
CA ALA A 61 5.43 -3.08 11.47
C ALA A 61 5.45 -2.37 12.83
N GLU A 62 4.59 -1.36 12.97
CA GLU A 62 4.42 -0.58 14.20
C GLU A 62 2.95 -0.22 14.38
N LEU A 63 2.42 -0.43 15.58
CA LEU A 63 1.09 0.05 15.95
C LEU A 63 1.19 1.51 16.38
N VAL A 64 0.55 2.40 15.61
CA VAL A 64 0.63 3.86 15.79
C VAL A 64 -0.58 4.42 16.55
N SER A 65 -1.74 3.74 16.48
CA SER A 65 -2.95 4.08 17.23
C SER A 65 -3.83 2.85 17.48
N GLY A 66 -4.73 2.94 18.46
CA GLY A 66 -5.66 1.84 18.79
C GLY A 66 -5.03 0.75 19.65
N ALA A 67 -3.91 1.02 20.31
CA ALA A 67 -3.23 0.08 21.21
C ALA A 67 -4.06 -0.33 22.43
N GLU A 68 -5.12 0.43 22.73
CA GLU A 68 -6.11 0.10 23.76
C GLU A 68 -7.01 -1.09 23.40
N ILE A 69 -7.13 -1.44 22.13
CA ILE A 69 -7.97 -2.55 21.63
C ILE A 69 -7.26 -3.46 20.65
N ALA A 70 -6.00 -3.21 20.31
CA ALA A 70 -5.31 -3.96 19.26
C ALA A 70 -3.85 -4.25 19.60
N ALA A 71 -3.36 -5.39 19.10
CA ALA A 71 -1.99 -5.83 19.26
C ALA A 71 -1.51 -6.55 18.00
N LEU A 72 -0.25 -6.31 17.61
CA LEU A 72 0.46 -7.16 16.66
C LEU A 72 0.89 -8.44 17.41
N VAL A 73 0.51 -9.61 16.90
CA VAL A 73 0.70 -10.89 17.62
C VAL A 73 1.87 -11.72 17.11
N ASP A 74 2.55 -11.27 16.06
CA ASP A 74 3.74 -11.94 15.53
C ASP A 74 4.94 -11.80 16.48
N GLU A 75 5.75 -12.86 16.59
CA GLU A 75 6.96 -12.87 17.44
C GLU A 75 7.99 -11.82 17.01
N LYS A 76 8.03 -11.53 15.71
CA LYS A 76 8.94 -10.56 15.09
C LYS A 76 8.12 -9.56 14.29
N LEU A 77 8.43 -8.28 14.48
CA LEU A 77 7.78 -7.18 13.78
C LEU A 77 8.56 -6.73 12.54
N GLU A 78 9.57 -7.49 12.13
CA GLU A 78 10.34 -7.26 10.91
C GLU A 78 10.05 -8.39 9.92
N TYR A 79 9.57 -8.01 8.75
CA TYR A 79 9.05 -8.91 7.73
C TYR A 79 9.91 -8.79 6.48
N LEU A 80 10.54 -9.90 6.09
CA LEU A 80 11.14 -10.03 4.78
C LEU A 80 10.03 -10.16 3.75
N VAL A 81 9.95 -9.23 2.81
CA VAL A 81 8.98 -9.21 1.71
C VAL A 81 9.73 -9.37 0.38
N PRO A 82 9.86 -10.61 -0.12
CA PRO A 82 10.62 -10.87 -1.34
C PRO A 82 9.97 -10.21 -2.55
N LEU A 83 10.80 -9.83 -3.53
CA LEU A 83 10.32 -9.28 -4.79
C LEU A 83 9.37 -10.26 -5.49
N GLY A 84 8.21 -9.75 -5.92
CA GLY A 84 7.16 -10.53 -6.58
C GLY A 84 6.22 -11.27 -5.63
N ARG A 85 6.31 -11.07 -4.32
CA ARG A 85 5.41 -11.69 -3.32
C ARG A 85 4.32 -10.74 -2.84
N LYS A 86 3.12 -11.29 -2.59
CA LYS A 86 1.88 -10.55 -2.25
C LYS A 86 1.07 -11.20 -1.13
N ASP A 87 1.72 -12.03 -0.34
CA ASP A 87 1.12 -13.00 0.57
C ASP A 87 1.90 -13.06 1.90
N ILE A 88 2.58 -11.98 2.26
CA ILE A 88 3.28 -11.88 3.53
C ILE A 88 2.30 -11.32 4.56
N GLU A 89 1.88 -12.18 5.48
CA GLU A 89 0.88 -11.88 6.50
C GLU A 89 1.51 -11.18 7.71
N VAL A 90 0.78 -10.20 8.25
CA VAL A 90 1.07 -9.48 9.49
C VAL A 90 -0.16 -9.64 10.36
N ASN A 91 -0.04 -10.39 11.45
CA ASN A 91 -1.17 -10.80 12.27
C ASN A 91 -1.51 -9.72 13.30
N LEU A 92 -2.77 -9.28 13.27
CA LEU A 92 -3.34 -8.32 14.19
C LEU A 92 -4.46 -8.98 14.99
N ARG A 93 -4.41 -8.83 16.31
CA ARG A 93 -5.49 -9.17 17.22
C ARG A 93 -6.20 -7.90 17.65
N VAL A 94 -7.53 -7.93 17.62
CA VAL A 94 -8.40 -6.88 18.14
C VAL A 94 -9.25 -7.45 19.26
N GLU A 95 -9.31 -6.76 20.39
CA GLU A 95 -10.07 -7.13 21.58
C GLU A 95 -10.87 -5.93 22.06
N ILE A 96 -12.21 -6.05 22.02
CA ILE A 96 -13.10 -4.99 22.48
C ILE A 96 -13.40 -5.23 23.96
N PRO A 97 -13.22 -4.22 24.85
CA PRO A 97 -13.59 -4.33 26.26
C PRO A 97 -15.06 -4.72 26.44
N GLU A 98 -15.36 -5.52 27.46
CA GLU A 98 -16.74 -5.95 27.78
C GLU A 98 -17.67 -4.76 28.10
N ASP A 99 -17.12 -3.65 28.59
CA ASP A 99 -17.83 -2.42 28.94
C ASP A 99 -17.85 -1.37 27.82
N ALA A 100 -17.40 -1.73 26.61
CA ALA A 100 -17.40 -0.83 25.48
C ALA A 100 -18.82 -0.34 25.13
N PRO A 101 -19.07 0.98 25.07
CA PRO A 101 -20.35 1.50 24.61
C PRO A 101 -20.68 1.04 23.20
N LEU A 102 -21.95 0.75 22.96
CA LEU A 102 -22.47 0.52 21.61
C LEU A 102 -22.29 1.77 20.74
N ASP A 103 -22.11 1.55 19.45
CA ASP A 103 -21.81 2.55 18.41
C ASP A 103 -20.52 3.34 18.66
N LYS A 104 -19.66 2.87 19.58
CA LYS A 104 -18.34 3.46 19.76
C LYS A 104 -17.44 3.07 18.59
N GLU A 105 -16.80 4.08 18.01
CA GLU A 105 -15.82 3.92 16.95
C GLU A 105 -14.41 3.97 17.52
N TYR A 106 -13.57 3.04 17.08
CA TYR A 106 -12.14 3.03 17.32
C TYR A 106 -11.41 3.08 15.97
N THR A 107 -10.16 3.54 15.98
CA THR A 107 -9.30 3.54 14.78
C THR A 107 -7.95 2.92 15.11
N ILE A 108 -7.70 1.76 14.53
CA ILE A 108 -6.41 1.09 14.65
C ILE A 108 -5.51 1.57 13.52
N GLY A 109 -4.35 2.11 13.87
CA GLY A 109 -3.37 2.62 12.93
C GLY A 109 -2.15 1.73 12.92
N VAL A 110 -1.80 1.14 11.78
CA VAL A 110 -0.59 0.31 11.61
C VAL A 110 0.31 0.95 10.56
N SER A 111 1.58 1.15 10.89
CA SER A 111 2.61 1.67 9.98
C SER A 111 3.60 0.56 9.61
N PHE A 112 4.02 0.58 8.35
CA PHE A 112 5.03 -0.29 7.79
C PHE A 112 6.17 0.56 7.23
N LYS A 113 7.34 0.48 7.85
CA LYS A 113 8.53 1.27 7.51
C LYS A 113 9.58 0.38 6.88
N GLN A 114 10.13 0.78 5.74
CA GLN A 114 11.25 0.07 5.13
C GLN A 114 12.52 0.25 5.96
N ILE A 115 13.18 -0.86 6.29
CA ILE A 115 14.50 -0.88 6.91
C ILE A 115 15.52 -0.91 5.78
N LEU A 116 16.45 0.04 5.78
CA LEU A 116 17.55 0.10 4.82
C LEU A 116 18.75 -0.65 5.41
N GLU A 117 19.30 -1.60 4.66
CA GLU A 117 20.59 -2.19 5.00
C GLU A 117 21.71 -1.21 4.61
N ASP A 118 22.51 -0.82 5.59
CA ASP A 118 23.51 0.26 5.49
C ASP A 118 24.75 -0.22 4.69
N GLU A 119 24.60 -0.43 3.39
CA GLU A 119 25.67 -0.91 2.49
C GLU A 119 26.49 0.23 1.84
N GLY A 120 26.55 1.42 2.43
CA GLY A 120 27.39 2.52 1.94
C GLY A 120 27.10 2.97 0.49
N LYS A 121 25.92 2.60 -0.05
CA LYS A 121 25.42 3.00 -1.37
C LYS A 121 24.75 4.39 -1.28
N MET A 122 24.57 5.02 -2.43
CA MET A 122 23.97 6.35 -2.62
C MET A 122 22.73 6.57 -1.74
N VAL A 123 22.41 7.84 -1.40
CA VAL A 123 21.21 8.23 -0.63
C VAL A 123 19.97 7.45 -1.08
N GLN A 124 19.46 6.57 -0.23
CA GLN A 124 18.22 5.83 -0.42
C GLN A 124 17.10 6.50 0.39
N MET A 125 15.90 6.57 -0.18
CA MET A 125 14.71 7.01 0.53
C MET A 125 14.00 5.79 1.11
N ALA A 126 13.83 5.74 2.44
CA ALA A 126 13.00 4.74 3.09
C ALA A 126 11.52 5.10 2.91
N GLY A 127 10.73 4.16 2.39
CA GLY A 127 9.28 4.29 2.30
C GLY A 127 8.58 3.97 3.62
N GLU A 128 7.46 4.63 3.87
CA GLU A 128 6.53 4.30 4.95
C GLU A 128 5.10 4.25 4.39
N VAL A 129 4.36 3.20 4.75
CA VAL A 129 2.94 3.06 4.41
C VAL A 129 2.15 2.84 5.70
N GLY A 130 1.20 3.74 5.95
CA GLY A 130 0.23 3.61 7.04
C GLY A 130 -1.11 3.04 6.58
N LYS A 131 -1.77 2.31 7.47
CA LYS A 131 -3.15 1.83 7.31
C LYS A 131 -3.97 2.15 8.54
N ASN A 132 -5.15 2.71 8.31
CA ASN A 132 -6.16 2.93 9.33
C ASN A 132 -7.27 1.90 9.14
N ILE A 133 -7.64 1.25 10.23
CA ILE A 133 -8.67 0.22 10.27
C ILE A 133 -9.75 0.72 11.24
N PRO A 134 -10.91 1.14 10.72
CA PRO A 134 -12.02 1.54 11.57
C PRO A 134 -12.67 0.31 12.20
N VAL A 135 -13.00 0.42 13.49
CA VAL A 135 -13.68 -0.62 14.26
C VAL A 135 -14.93 -0.02 14.88
N ILE A 136 -16.09 -0.64 14.67
CA ILE A 136 -17.38 -0.17 15.18
C ILE A 136 -17.93 -1.22 16.13
N VAL A 137 -18.23 -0.78 17.36
CA VAL A 137 -18.85 -1.66 18.37
C VAL A 137 -20.36 -1.71 18.15
N LYS A 138 -20.92 -2.88 17.88
CA LYS A 138 -22.36 -3.11 17.71
C LYS A 138 -22.89 -4.16 18.68
N SER A 139 -24.22 -4.29 18.73
CA SER A 139 -24.88 -5.33 19.52
C SER A 139 -24.62 -6.73 18.92
N GLU A 140 -24.48 -7.75 19.76
CA GLU A 140 -24.19 -9.14 19.31
C GLU A 140 -25.22 -9.65 18.28
N SER A 141 -26.49 -9.25 18.43
CA SER A 141 -27.58 -9.61 17.51
C SER A 141 -27.45 -9.02 16.09
N GLU A 142 -26.67 -7.96 15.91
CA GLU A 142 -26.45 -7.31 14.61
C GLU A 142 -25.22 -7.85 13.86
N VAL A 143 -24.41 -8.69 14.50
CA VAL A 143 -23.13 -9.20 13.94
C VAL A 143 -23.32 -10.54 13.18
N LEU A 144 -24.51 -11.13 13.20
CA LEU A 144 -24.83 -12.40 12.50
C LEU A 144 -25.59 -12.18 11.18
N PRO A 145 -25.37 -13.08 10.22
CA PRO A 145 -24.31 -13.06 9.22
C PRO A 145 -24.67 -12.13 8.05
N GLU A 146 -23.79 -11.20 7.76
CA GLU A 146 -23.76 -10.50 6.47
C GLU A 146 -23.56 -11.57 5.39
N GLU A 147 -24.59 -11.80 4.55
CA GLU A 147 -24.52 -12.71 3.41
C GLU A 147 -23.25 -12.40 2.62
N GLU A 148 -22.44 -13.41 2.31
CA GLU A 148 -21.30 -13.29 1.41
C GLU A 148 -21.80 -12.71 0.08
N GLU A 149 -21.65 -11.39 -0.11
CA GLU A 149 -21.89 -10.76 -1.39
C GLU A 149 -20.92 -11.39 -2.38
N THR A 150 -21.46 -12.25 -3.26
CA THR A 150 -20.72 -12.85 -4.36
C THR A 150 -19.93 -11.77 -5.08
N PRO A 151 -18.62 -11.97 -5.31
CA PRO A 151 -17.79 -10.95 -5.94
C PRO A 151 -18.39 -10.58 -7.29
N THR A 152 -18.88 -9.34 -7.39
CA THR A 152 -19.29 -8.74 -8.65
C THR A 152 -18.09 -8.82 -9.61
N PRO A 153 -18.26 -9.34 -10.83
CA PRO A 153 -17.13 -9.52 -11.76
C PRO A 153 -16.38 -8.22 -11.93
N GLU A 154 -15.08 -8.23 -11.66
CA GLU A 154 -14.20 -7.08 -11.86
C GLU A 154 -14.38 -6.56 -13.28
N GLU A 155 -14.81 -5.30 -13.37
CA GLU A 155 -14.85 -4.55 -14.61
C GLU A 155 -13.42 -4.50 -15.16
N GLU A 156 -13.18 -5.20 -16.27
CA GLU A 156 -11.89 -5.23 -16.95
C GLU A 156 -11.43 -3.79 -17.21
N ARG A 157 -10.48 -3.32 -16.39
CA ARG A 157 -9.77 -2.05 -16.60
C ARG A 157 -9.03 -2.14 -17.93
N GLY A 158 -9.69 -1.74 -19.01
CA GLY A 158 -9.07 -1.50 -20.28
C GLY A 158 -7.90 -0.53 -20.08
N PHE A 159 -6.72 -0.91 -20.57
CA PHE A 159 -5.56 -0.02 -20.61
C PHE A 159 -6.02 1.35 -21.14
N PRO A 160 -5.77 2.45 -20.42
CA PRO A 160 -6.28 3.75 -20.83
C PRO A 160 -5.67 4.08 -22.19
N THR A 161 -6.48 4.03 -23.24
CA THR A 161 -6.13 4.35 -24.62
C THR A 161 -5.43 5.71 -24.73
N ALA A 162 -5.71 6.62 -23.81
CA ALA A 162 -5.01 7.88 -23.62
C ALA A 162 -3.49 7.72 -23.44
N MET A 163 -3.02 6.70 -22.72
CA MET A 163 -1.59 6.48 -22.48
C MET A 163 -0.87 6.00 -23.75
N VAL A 164 -1.52 5.16 -24.56
CA VAL A 164 -0.99 4.71 -25.86
C VAL A 164 -0.92 5.86 -26.86
N VAL A 165 -1.94 6.72 -26.91
CA VAL A 165 -1.97 7.92 -27.76
C VAL A 165 -0.87 8.90 -27.35
N LEU A 166 -0.69 9.15 -26.05
CA LEU A 166 0.36 10.02 -25.53
C LEU A 166 1.76 9.52 -25.95
N LEU A 167 2.00 8.21 -25.83
CA LEU A 167 3.27 7.59 -26.16
C LEU A 167 3.57 7.69 -27.68
N LEU A 168 2.57 7.50 -28.54
CA LEU A 168 2.69 7.70 -29.99
C LEU A 168 3.00 9.15 -30.36
N VAL A 169 2.34 10.12 -29.70
CA VAL A 169 2.60 11.55 -29.92
C VAL A 169 4.04 11.90 -29.55
N ILE A 170 4.55 11.37 -28.43
CA ILE A 170 5.95 11.57 -28.00
C ILE A 170 6.92 11.00 -29.05
N ILE A 171 6.67 9.79 -29.59
CA ILE A 171 7.51 9.18 -30.63
C ILE A 171 7.52 10.03 -31.91
N VAL A 172 6.37 10.53 -32.35
CA VAL A 172 6.27 11.37 -33.56
C VAL A 172 7.02 12.69 -33.38
N ILE A 173 6.87 13.34 -32.22
CA ILE A 173 7.60 14.57 -31.89
C ILE A 173 9.11 14.31 -31.87
N LEU A 174 9.55 13.23 -31.22
CA LEU A 174 10.96 12.82 -31.21
C LEU A 174 11.50 12.57 -32.62
N GLY A 175 10.77 11.81 -33.44
CA GLY A 175 11.13 11.53 -34.83
C GLY A 175 11.24 12.80 -35.67
N TYR A 176 10.29 13.72 -35.54
CA TYR A 176 10.29 15.00 -36.24
C TYR A 176 11.49 15.87 -35.84
N VAL A 177 11.80 15.95 -34.53
CA VAL A 177 12.95 16.72 -34.03
C VAL A 177 14.28 16.14 -34.51
N ILE A 178 14.42 14.81 -34.55
CA ILE A 178 15.62 14.12 -35.05
C ILE A 178 15.79 14.35 -36.57
N LEU A 179 14.72 14.23 -37.35
CA LEU A 179 14.74 14.46 -38.79
C LEU A 179 15.06 15.91 -39.15
N LYS A 180 14.53 16.87 -38.39
CA LYS A 180 14.80 18.29 -38.60
C LYS A 180 16.22 18.70 -38.24
N LYS A 181 16.88 18.03 -37.29
CA LYS A 181 18.28 18.28 -36.92
C LYS A 181 19.31 17.73 -37.91
N LYS A 182 18.92 16.79 -38.79
CA LYS A 182 19.81 16.21 -39.82
C LYS A 182 19.83 17.00 -41.14
N LYS A 183 18.95 17.98 -41.31
CA LYS A 183 18.99 18.97 -42.39
C LYS A 183 19.58 20.27 -41.86
#